data_AF-A0A3M1ECR1-F1
#
_entry.id   AF-A0A3M1ECR1-F1
#
_cell.length_a   1.000
_cell.length_b   1.000
_cell.length_c   1.000
_cell.angle_alpha   90.00
_cell.angle_beta   90.00
_cell.angle_gamma   90.00
#
_symmetry.space_group_name_H-M   'P 1'
#
loop_
_entity.id
_entity.type
_entity.pdbx_description
1 polymer ?
#
loop_
_entity_poly.entity_id
_entity_poly.type
_entity_poly.pdbx_seq_one_letter_code
_entity_poly.pdbx_strand_id
1 'polypeptide(L)' 'MRRPIVAKAAKVSRKDQENRIVRYFKATRSELRKVVWPTRDETINLTIIVLAVTVGMSAFLGIVDFLFAQAFELIIR' A
#
# COMPACT_ATOMS: atom_id res chain seq x y z
N MET A 1 2.64 56.73 -24.30
CA MET A 1 3.04 55.32 -24.48
C MET A 1 3.41 54.69 -23.13
N ARG A 2 2.44 54.17 -22.35
CA ARG A 2 2.69 53.45 -21.09
C ARG A 2 1.79 52.22 -20.97
N ARG A 3 2.41 51.05 -21.14
CA ARG A 3 2.31 49.88 -20.24
C ARG A 3 1.01 49.05 -20.23
N PRO A 4 0.91 47.98 -21.06
CA PRO A 4 -0.06 46.89 -20.90
C PRO A 4 0.22 45.95 -19.70
N ILE A 5 1.31 46.18 -18.95
CA ILE A 5 1.74 45.31 -17.85
C ILE A 5 0.75 45.25 -16.67
N VAL A 6 -0.05 46.29 -16.45
CA VAL A 6 -1.00 46.37 -15.32
C VAL A 6 -2.19 45.41 -15.51
N ALA A 7 -2.66 45.27 -16.76
CA ALA A 7 -3.78 44.38 -17.10
C ALA A 7 -3.41 42.89 -17.01
N LYS A 8 -2.13 42.55 -17.22
CA LYS A 8 -1.65 41.16 -17.13
C LYS A 8 -1.46 40.72 -15.67
N ALA A 9 -0.98 41.59 -14.79
CA ALA A 9 -0.78 41.29 -13.37
C ALA A 9 -2.09 40.99 -12.62
N ALA A 10 -3.16 41.72 -12.90
CA ALA A 10 -4.46 41.52 -12.25
C ALA A 10 -5.18 40.23 -12.66
N LYS A 11 -4.89 39.67 -13.85
CA LYS A 11 -5.49 38.41 -14.32
C LYS A 11 -4.84 37.16 -13.73
N VAL A 12 -3.61 37.24 -13.24
CA VAL A 12 -2.90 36.09 -12.65
C VAL A 12 -3.51 35.73 -11.28
N SER A 13 -3.81 36.73 -10.45
CA SER A 13 -4.30 36.54 -9.07
C SER A 13 -5.65 35.81 -8.91
N ARG A 14 -6.52 35.78 -9.93
CA ARG A 14 -7.84 35.12 -9.84
C ARG A 14 -7.83 33.64 -10.23
N LYS A 15 -6.78 33.15 -10.89
CA LYS A 15 -6.74 31.76 -11.41
C LYS A 15 -6.15 30.75 -10.41
N ASP A 16 -5.61 31.24 -9.28
CA ASP A 16 -4.70 30.47 -8.41
C ASP A 16 -5.32 30.04 -7.07
N GLN A 17 -6.64 30.16 -6.89
CA GLN A 17 -7.33 29.60 -5.73
C GLN A 17 -7.86 28.19 -6.05
N GLU A 18 -7.01 27.30 -6.59
CA GLU A 18 -7.34 25.87 -6.63
C GLU A 18 -7.28 25.36 -5.18
N ASN A 19 -8.42 24.85 -4.67
CA ASN A 19 -8.52 24.35 -3.30
C ASN A 19 -7.35 23.40 -2.98
N ARG A 20 -6.58 23.69 -1.93
CA ARG A 20 -5.36 22.92 -1.58
C ARG A 20 -5.64 21.41 -1.56
N ILE A 21 -6.78 21.03 -0.99
CA ILE A 21 -7.29 19.65 -0.93
C ILE A 21 -7.44 19.04 -2.32
N VAL A 22 -8.08 19.75 -3.26
CA VAL A 22 -8.27 19.30 -4.65
C VAL A 22 -6.92 19.10 -5.34
N ARG A 23 -5.97 20.01 -5.11
CA ARG A 23 -4.59 19.87 -5.63
C ARG A 23 -3.87 18.65 -5.07
N TYR A 24 -4.03 18.37 -3.77
CA TYR A 24 -3.48 17.15 -3.14
C TYR A 24 -4.07 15.88 -3.74
N PHE A 25 -5.39 15.77 -3.87
CA PHE A 25 -6.02 14.58 -4.48
C PHE A 25 -5.61 14.39 -5.94
N LYS A 26 -5.49 15.48 -6.70
CA LYS A 26 -5.02 15.46 -8.09
C LYS A 26 -3.58 14.96 -8.19
N ALA A 27 -2.70 15.41 -7.30
CA ALA A 27 -1.32 14.93 -7.22
C ALA A 27 -1.26 13.45 -6.82
N THR A 28 -2.00 13.03 -5.79
CA THR A 28 -2.08 11.63 -5.34
C THR A 28 -2.60 10.72 -6.44
N ARG A 29 -3.65 11.10 -7.17
CA ARG A 29 -4.17 10.32 -8.31
C ARG A 29 -3.13 10.18 -9.43
N SER A 30 -2.33 11.22 -9.67
CA SER A 30 -1.25 11.17 -10.65
C SER A 30 -0.15 10.19 -10.23
N GLU A 31 0.15 10.08 -8.94
CA GLU A 31 1.16 9.16 -8.43
C GLU A 31 0.65 7.71 -8.36
N LEU A 32 -0.60 7.52 -7.93
CA LEU A 32 -1.25 6.21 -7.90
C LEU A 32 -1.34 5.55 -9.28
N ARG A 33 -1.37 6.35 -10.35
CA ARG A 33 -1.32 5.84 -11.73
C ARG A 33 0.03 5.20 -12.11
N LYS A 34 1.11 5.53 -11.39
CA LYS A 34 2.42 4.89 -11.58
C LYS A 34 2.53 3.55 -10.86
N VAL A 35 1.59 3.24 -9.97
CA VAL A 35 1.56 1.94 -9.27
C VAL A 35 1.20 0.87 -10.29
N VAL A 36 2.14 -0.03 -10.52
CA VAL A 36 1.91 -1.21 -11.35
C VAL A 36 1.14 -2.20 -10.50
N TRP A 37 -0.16 -2.32 -10.79
CA TRP A 37 -0.99 -3.34 -10.16
C TRP A 37 -0.68 -4.70 -10.78
N PRO A 38 -0.50 -5.74 -9.96
CA PRO A 38 -0.20 -7.08 -10.44
C PRO A 38 -1.33 -7.56 -11.36
N THR A 39 -0.97 -8.39 -12.32
CA THR A 39 -1.96 -9.08 -13.16
C THR A 39 -2.78 -10.06 -12.32
N ARG A 40 -3.95 -10.49 -12.82
CA ARG A 40 -4.80 -11.47 -12.11
C ARG A 40 -4.02 -12.75 -11.80
N ASP A 41 -3.24 -13.23 -12.76
CA ASP A 41 -2.46 -14.46 -12.63
C ASP A 41 -1.35 -14.31 -11.60
N GLU A 42 -0.66 -13.16 -11.60
CA GLU A 42 0.38 -12.86 -10.62
C GLU A 42 -0.18 -12.76 -9.20
N THR A 43 -1.34 -12.14 -9.04
CA THR A 43 -2.05 -12.06 -7.75
C THR A 43 -2.41 -13.46 -7.23
N ILE A 44 -2.91 -14.33 -8.10
CA ILE A 44 -3.29 -15.70 -7.75
C ILE A 44 -2.04 -16.49 -7.36
N ASN A 45 -0.97 -16.43 -8.17
CA ASN A 45 0.28 -17.14 -7.90
C ASN A 45 0.90 -16.71 -6.56
N LEU A 46 0.97 -15.41 -6.31
CA LEU A 46 1.48 -14.88 -5.04
C LEU A 46 0.62 -15.34 -3.85
N THR A 47 -0.71 -15.33 -4.01
CA THR A 47 -1.63 -15.79 -2.96
C THR A 47 -1.45 -17.29 -2.66
N ILE A 48 -1.30 -18.12 -3.70
CA ILE A 48 -1.06 -19.56 -3.54
C ILE A 48 0.26 -19.81 -2.80
N ILE A 49 1.33 -19.10 -3.16
CA ILE A 49 2.62 -19.21 -2.47
C ILE A 49 2.48 -18.86 -1.00
N VAL A 50 1.82 -17.73 -0.69
CA VAL A 50 1.60 -17.30 0.71
C VAL A 50 0.79 -18.34 1.48
N LEU A 51 -0.28 -18.89 0.90
CA LEU A 51 -1.07 -19.94 1.52
C LEU A 51 -0.24 -21.20 1.79
N ALA A 52 0.55 -21.64 0.81
CA ALA A 52 1.40 -22.83 0.96
C ALA A 52 2.42 -22.66 2.09
N VAL A 53 3.11 -21.53 2.14
CA VAL A 53 4.10 -21.23 3.20
C VAL A 53 3.42 -21.12 4.56
N THR A 54 2.27 -20.45 4.64
CA THR A 54 1.53 -20.26 5.90
C THR A 54 1.01 -21.58 6.46
N VAL A 55 0.43 -22.44 5.61
CA VAL A 55 -0.02 -23.78 6.01
C VAL A 55 1.16 -24.65 6.43
N GLY A 56 2.26 -24.63 5.67
CA GLY A 56 3.47 -25.37 6.02
C GLY A 56 4.07 -24.94 7.37
N MET A 57 4.17 -23.63 7.61
CA MET A 57 4.67 -23.09 8.88
C MET A 57 3.73 -23.42 10.04
N SER A 58 2.42 -23.29 9.85
CA SER A 58 1.41 -23.63 10.86
C SER A 58 1.49 -25.11 11.26
N ALA A 59 1.61 -26.02 10.29
CA ALA A 59 1.78 -27.44 10.55
C ALA A 59 3.09 -27.74 11.28
N PHE A 60 4.20 -27.11 10.85
CA PHE A 60 5.49 -27.28 11.50
C PHE A 60 5.45 -26.82 12.97
N LEU A 61 4.99 -25.60 13.22
CA LEU A 61 4.86 -25.08 14.58
C LEU A 61 3.92 -25.95 15.42
N GLY A 62 2.76 -26.32 14.89
CA GLY A 62 1.81 -27.18 15.61
C GLY A 62 2.39 -28.54 16.01
N ILE A 63 3.22 -29.15 15.16
CA ILE A 63 3.94 -30.39 15.51
C ILE A 63 4.95 -30.13 16.63
N VAL A 64 5.73 -29.05 16.53
CA VAL A 64 6.72 -28.68 17.54
C VAL A 64 6.04 -28.40 18.89
N ASP A 65 4.94 -27.65 18.90
CA ASP A 65 4.14 -27.36 20.08
C ASP A 65 3.59 -28.63 20.72
N PHE A 66 3.11 -29.57 19.91
CA PHE A 66 2.63 -30.88 20.40
C PHE A 66 3.76 -31.70 21.05
N LEU A 67 4.93 -31.77 20.41
CA LEU A 67 6.09 -32.46 20.96
C LEU A 67 6.56 -31.84 22.28
N PHE A 68 6.58 -30.51 22.36
CA PHE A 68 6.93 -29.82 23.59
C PHE A 68 5.89 -30.04 24.69
N ALA A 69 4.59 -30.02 24.38
CA ALA A 69 3.55 -30.34 25.36
C ALA A 69 3.74 -31.74 25.98
N GLN A 70 4.05 -32.73 25.14
CA GLN A 70 4.35 -34.09 25.60
C GLN A 70 5.64 -34.14 26.44
N ALA A 71 6.68 -33.42 26.03
CA ALA A 71 7.94 -33.35 26.79
C ALA A 71 7.75 -32.71 28.17
N PHE A 72 6.97 -31.62 28.27
CA PHE A 72 6.66 -30.98 29.55
C PHE A 72 5.80 -31.88 30.44
N GLU A 73 4.81 -32.60 29.89
CA GLU A 73 4.01 -33.57 30.67
C GLU A 73 4.89 -34.68 31.26
N LEU A 74 5.88 -35.17 30.51
CA LEU A 74 6.83 -36.18 30.98
C LEU A 74 7.78 -35.66 32.07
N ILE A 75 8.15 -34.37 32.04
CA ILE A 75 9.04 -33.76 33.03
C ILE A 75 8.31 -33.39 34.33
N ILE A 76 7.03 -32.99 34.24
CA ILE A 76 6.22 -32.56 35.39
C ILE A 76 5.59 -33.74 36.14
N ARG A 77 5.38 -34.89 35.48
CA ARG A 77 5.05 -36.14 36.14
C ARG A 77 6.27 -36.76 36.82
#